data_AF-A0A2I0W1D8-F1
#
_entry.id   AF-A0A2I0W1D8-F1
#
_cell.length_a   1.000
_cell.length_b   1.000
_cell.length_c   1.000
_cell.angle_alpha   90.00
_cell.angle_beta   90.00
_cell.angle_gamma   90.00
#
_symmetry.space_group_name_H-M   'P 1'
#
loop_
_entity.id
_entity.type
_entity.pdbx_description
1 polymer ?
#
loop_
_entity_poly.entity_id
_entity_poly.type
_entity_poly.pdbx_seq_one_letter_code
_entity_poly.pdbx_strand_id
1 'polypeptide(L)'
;MAIGCSISAFTQMPSFTWLLCFPPSTSPSGPVFFWAQVFYLSKIYEFVDTALILLAGGKRLSFLHVYHHAVVVLMCYIWLATSQSLLPVALVTNAGVHVAMYSYYLSSSVGWRWGRRWKRAVTRLQIAQFVFSFLVSGGFLWVHFTGGGCQGVNGWVFNAVFNASLLFLFFDFHSAAYGKEKAP
;
A
#
# COMPACT_ATOMS: atom_id res chain seq x y z
N MET A 1 5.05 -7.93 -10.26
CA MET A 1 4.86 -8.27 -8.83
C MET A 1 3.42 -8.61 -8.49
N ALA A 2 2.41 -7.76 -8.78
CA ALA A 2 1.01 -8.03 -8.44
C ALA A 2 0.52 -9.38 -9.00
N ILE A 3 0.69 -9.60 -10.32
CA ILE A 3 0.31 -10.85 -10.97
C ILE A 3 1.05 -12.05 -10.36
N GLY A 4 2.36 -11.93 -10.16
CA GLY A 4 3.18 -13.00 -9.58
C GLY A 4 2.76 -13.37 -8.15
N CYS A 5 2.48 -12.37 -7.31
CA CYS A 5 1.99 -12.57 -5.95
C CYS A 5 0.59 -13.19 -5.97
N SER A 6 -0.31 -12.72 -6.83
CA SER A 6 -1.65 -13.29 -6.98
C SER A 6 -1.59 -14.77 -7.37
N ILE A 7 -0.85 -15.10 -8.44
CA ILE A 7 -0.69 -16.50 -8.88
C ILE A 7 -0.09 -17.34 -7.75
N SER A 8 0.96 -16.85 -7.09
CA SER A 8 1.61 -17.55 -5.97
C SER A 8 0.65 -17.79 -4.81
N ALA A 9 -0.20 -16.81 -4.48
CA ALA A 9 -1.19 -16.95 -3.42
C ALA A 9 -2.30 -17.93 -3.80
N PHE A 10 -2.82 -17.86 -5.03
CA PHE A 10 -3.84 -18.79 -5.53
C PHE A 10 -3.35 -20.23 -5.59
N THR A 11 -2.08 -20.47 -5.91
CA THR A 11 -1.53 -21.84 -5.98
C THR A 11 -1.20 -22.41 -4.61
N GLN A 12 -1.03 -21.58 -3.57
CA GLN A 12 -0.66 -22.01 -2.22
C GLN A 12 -1.82 -21.97 -1.22
N MET A 13 -2.91 -21.25 -1.53
CA MET A 13 -4.02 -21.09 -0.58
C MET A 13 -4.80 -22.40 -0.41
N PRO A 14 -4.87 -22.97 0.81
CA PRO A 14 -5.75 -24.11 1.09
C PRO A 14 -7.23 -23.68 1.17
N SER A 15 -7.49 -22.41 1.49
CA SER A 15 -8.83 -21.83 1.63
C SER A 15 -8.76 -20.31 1.42
N PHE A 16 -9.90 -19.67 1.15
CA PHE A 16 -9.96 -18.22 1.05
C PHE A 16 -9.61 -17.48 2.35
N THR A 17 -9.82 -18.11 3.52
CA THR A 17 -9.43 -17.55 4.82
C THR A 17 -7.91 -17.42 4.98
N TRP A 18 -7.13 -18.20 4.25
CA TRP A 18 -5.67 -18.11 4.24
C TRP A 18 -5.17 -16.75 3.75
N LEU A 19 -5.89 -16.10 2.82
CA LEU A 19 -5.56 -14.76 2.34
C LEU A 19 -5.74 -13.68 3.42
N LEU A 20 -6.55 -13.98 4.44
CA LEU A 20 -6.77 -13.09 5.58
C LEU A 20 -5.87 -13.44 6.75
N CYS A 21 -5.65 -14.73 7.01
CA CYS A 21 -4.99 -15.24 8.20
C CYS A 21 -4.05 -16.39 7.83
N PHE A 22 -2.75 -16.15 7.95
CA PHE A 22 -1.77 -17.23 7.91
C PHE A 22 -1.79 -17.99 9.22
N PRO A 23 -1.63 -19.33 9.18
CA PRO A 23 -1.56 -20.13 10.39
C PRO A 23 -0.39 -19.68 11.27
N PRO A 24 -0.50 -19.77 12.60
CA PRO A 24 0.60 -19.48 13.51
C PRO A 24 1.86 -20.25 13.12
N SER A 25 3.04 -19.70 13.38
CA SER A 25 4.35 -20.28 13.03
C SER A 25 4.65 -20.41 11.53
N THR A 26 3.96 -19.65 10.68
CA THR A 26 4.30 -19.55 9.25
C THR A 26 5.70 -18.94 9.07
N SER A 27 6.61 -19.73 8.47
CA SER A 27 7.94 -19.28 8.09
C SER A 27 7.86 -18.24 6.95
N PRO A 28 8.65 -17.16 6.96
CA PRO A 28 8.71 -16.14 5.90
C PRO A 28 9.45 -16.64 4.65
N SER A 29 9.05 -17.79 4.13
CA SER A 29 9.68 -18.50 3.04
C SER A 29 8.65 -18.99 2.02
N GLY A 30 9.03 -19.02 0.75
CA GLY A 30 8.18 -19.51 -0.33
C GLY A 30 7.80 -18.41 -1.33
N PRO A 31 7.03 -18.75 -2.38
CA PRO A 31 6.81 -17.85 -3.51
C PRO A 31 6.08 -16.54 -3.15
N VAL A 32 5.14 -16.57 -2.19
CA VAL A 32 4.46 -15.33 -1.75
C VAL A 32 5.45 -14.40 -1.04
N PHE A 33 6.30 -14.94 -0.17
CA PHE A 33 7.34 -14.17 0.52
C PHE A 33 8.46 -13.71 -0.42
N PHE A 34 8.75 -14.45 -1.49
CA PHE A 34 9.62 -13.96 -2.55
C PHE A 34 9.08 -12.67 -3.18
N TRP A 35 7.79 -12.64 -3.56
CA TRP A 35 7.18 -11.42 -4.10
C TRP A 35 7.08 -10.31 -3.06
N ALA A 36 6.92 -10.66 -1.79
CA ALA A 36 6.98 -9.73 -0.67
C ALA A 36 8.34 -9.03 -0.56
N GLN A 37 9.44 -9.77 -0.74
CA GLN A 37 10.79 -9.22 -0.78
C GLN A 37 10.97 -8.29 -1.99
N VAL A 38 10.49 -8.70 -3.17
CA VAL A 38 10.51 -7.83 -4.36
C VAL A 38 9.71 -6.54 -4.12
N PHE A 39 8.59 -6.62 -3.41
CA PHE A 39 7.80 -5.45 -2.99
C PHE A 39 8.53 -4.56 -2.00
N TYR A 40 9.22 -5.14 -1.03
CA TYR A 40 10.06 -4.37 -0.11
C TYR A 40 11.16 -3.61 -0.87
N LEU A 41 11.86 -4.27 -1.78
CA LEU A 41 12.89 -3.64 -2.61
C LEU A 41 12.32 -2.53 -3.51
N SER A 42 11.10 -2.68 -4.02
CA SER A 42 10.48 -1.62 -4.83
C SER A 42 10.24 -0.36 -4.01
N LYS A 43 9.95 -0.45 -2.70
CA LYS A 43 9.80 0.74 -1.84
C LYS A 43 11.10 1.50 -1.63
N ILE A 44 12.23 0.79 -1.63
CA ILE A 44 13.55 1.42 -1.64
C ILE A 44 13.79 2.11 -2.99
N TYR A 45 13.41 1.46 -4.10
CA TYR A 45 13.53 2.05 -5.43
C TYR A 45 12.68 3.32 -5.60
N GLU A 46 11.52 3.42 -4.95
CA GLU A 46 10.67 4.61 -4.98
C GLU A 46 11.35 5.88 -4.40
N PHE A 47 12.47 5.77 -3.66
CA PHE A 47 13.27 6.95 -3.30
C PHE A 47 13.88 7.66 -4.51
N VAL A 48 14.01 6.99 -5.66
CA VAL A 48 14.44 7.62 -6.91
C VAL A 48 13.47 8.75 -7.30
N ASP A 49 12.17 8.62 -7.06
CA ASP A 49 11.20 9.69 -7.32
C ASP A 49 11.51 10.94 -6.48
N THR A 50 11.91 10.72 -5.23
CA THR A 50 12.34 11.79 -4.32
C THR A 50 13.59 12.47 -4.85
N ALA A 51 14.58 11.69 -5.31
CA ALA A 51 15.80 12.22 -5.90
C ALA A 51 15.51 13.03 -7.18
N LEU A 52 14.64 12.53 -8.06
CA LEU A 52 14.23 13.24 -9.29
C LEU A 52 13.52 14.56 -8.98
N ILE A 53 12.65 14.61 -7.97
CA ILE A 53 11.97 15.86 -7.56
C ILE A 53 12.97 16.88 -7.03
N LEU A 54 13.95 16.44 -6.22
CA LEU A 54 15.00 17.31 -5.69
C LEU A 54 15.92 17.84 -6.81
N LEU A 55 16.31 16.98 -7.74
CA LEU A 55 17.15 17.34 -8.89
C LEU A 55 16.44 18.26 -9.89
N ALA A 56 15.12 18.14 -10.02
CA ALA A 56 14.30 19.01 -10.87
C ALA A 56 14.20 20.46 -10.33
N GLY A 57 14.79 20.76 -9.16
CA GLY A 57 15.09 22.12 -8.68
C GLY A 57 13.91 23.02 -8.32
N GLY A 58 12.66 22.60 -8.58
CA GLY A 58 11.49 23.51 -8.55
C GLY A 58 10.41 23.21 -7.51
N LYS A 59 10.42 22.06 -6.83
CA LYS A 59 9.32 21.66 -5.92
C LYS A 59 9.83 21.18 -4.58
N ARG A 60 9.39 21.82 -3.49
CA ARG A 60 9.61 21.34 -2.12
C ARG A 60 8.89 20.00 -1.94
N LEU A 61 9.58 19.02 -1.37
CA LEU A 61 8.97 17.76 -0.94
C LEU A 61 7.92 18.07 0.14
N SER A 62 6.72 17.50 0.00
CA SER A 62 5.70 17.63 1.05
C SER A 62 6.07 16.75 2.24
N PHE A 63 5.63 17.15 3.44
CA PHE A 63 5.76 16.32 4.64
C PHE A 63 5.12 14.94 4.43
N LEU A 64 3.93 14.88 3.80
CA LEU A 64 3.24 13.63 3.47
C LEU A 64 4.11 12.69 2.63
N HIS A 65 4.80 13.22 1.62
CA HIS A 65 5.69 12.43 0.76
C HIS A 65 6.82 11.80 1.57
N VAL A 66 7.56 12.61 2.33
CA VAL A 66 8.71 12.15 3.10
C VAL A 66 8.27 11.17 4.21
N TYR A 67 7.20 11.49 4.93
CA TYR A 67 6.63 10.63 5.97
C TYR A 67 6.20 9.28 5.41
N HIS A 68 5.47 9.28 4.29
CA HIS A 68 5.03 8.05 3.63
C HIS A 68 6.21 7.19 3.18
N HIS A 69 7.16 7.74 2.41
CA HIS A 69 8.28 6.97 1.88
C HIS A 69 9.23 6.45 2.96
N ALA A 70 9.43 7.18 4.05
CA ALA A 70 10.25 6.69 5.17
C ALA A 70 9.56 5.53 5.92
N VAL A 71 8.29 5.69 6.27
CA VAL A 71 7.61 4.72 7.15
C VAL A 71 7.12 3.49 6.38
N VAL A 72 6.77 3.61 5.09
CA VAL A 72 6.34 2.45 4.28
C VAL A 72 7.45 1.40 4.13
N VAL A 73 8.72 1.84 4.07
CA VAL A 73 9.88 0.93 4.00
C VAL A 73 10.03 0.17 5.32
N LEU A 74 9.98 0.87 6.45
CA LEU A 74 9.99 0.24 7.77
C LEU A 74 8.81 -0.73 7.96
N MET A 75 7.62 -0.32 7.53
CA MET A 75 6.41 -1.15 7.57
C MET A 75 6.61 -2.46 6.80
N CYS A 76 7.14 -2.40 5.59
CA CYS A 76 7.37 -3.59 4.75
C CYS A 76 8.41 -4.53 5.39
N TYR A 77 9.45 -3.98 6.02
CA TYR A 77 10.41 -4.78 6.78
C TYR A 77 9.72 -5.51 7.94
N ILE A 78 8.89 -4.82 8.72
CA ILE A 78 8.14 -5.42 9.83
C ILE A 78 7.19 -6.52 9.33
N TRP A 79 6.53 -6.31 8.18
CA TRP A 79 5.65 -7.34 7.59
C TRP A 79 6.40 -8.64 7.28
N LEU A 80 7.59 -8.52 6.69
CA LEU A 80 8.45 -9.66 6.38
C LEU A 80 8.96 -10.33 7.65
N ALA A 81 9.47 -9.54 8.61
CA ALA A 81 10.02 -10.06 9.87
C ALA A 81 8.97 -10.78 10.74
N THR A 82 7.69 -10.39 10.62
CA THR A 82 6.60 -10.97 11.41
C THR A 82 5.75 -11.99 10.65
N SER A 83 6.06 -12.26 9.37
CA SER A 83 5.21 -13.06 8.46
C SER A 83 3.75 -12.58 8.46
N GLN A 84 3.53 -11.28 8.31
CA GLN A 84 2.21 -10.66 8.48
C GLN A 84 1.17 -11.23 7.50
N SER A 85 0.05 -11.71 8.04
CA SER A 85 -0.97 -12.45 7.29
C SER A 85 -1.61 -11.72 6.10
N LEU A 86 -1.77 -10.40 6.19
CA LEU A 86 -2.42 -9.57 5.15
C LEU A 86 -1.46 -9.09 4.07
N LEU A 87 -0.18 -9.46 4.17
CA LEU A 87 0.86 -9.09 3.23
C LEU A 87 0.45 -9.31 1.76
N PRO A 88 -0.02 -10.49 1.31
CA PRO A 88 -0.33 -10.71 -0.11
C PRO A 88 -1.46 -9.80 -0.61
N VAL A 89 -2.50 -9.60 0.20
CA VAL A 89 -3.63 -8.73 -0.16
C VAL A 89 -3.18 -7.28 -0.25
N ALA A 90 -2.41 -6.81 0.73
CA ALA A 90 -1.89 -5.45 0.76
C ALA A 90 -0.90 -5.18 -0.39
N LEU A 91 -0.03 -6.13 -0.69
CA LEU A 91 0.91 -6.06 -1.81
C LEU A 91 0.19 -5.94 -3.15
N VAL A 92 -0.76 -6.85 -3.43
CA VAL A 92 -1.47 -6.87 -4.71
C VAL A 92 -2.27 -5.58 -4.92
N THR A 93 -2.97 -5.12 -3.88
CA THR A 93 -3.73 -3.87 -3.96
C THR A 93 -2.84 -2.65 -4.12
N ASN A 94 -1.77 -2.51 -3.34
CA ASN A 94 -0.85 -1.38 -3.48
C ASN A 94 -0.17 -1.38 -4.85
N ALA A 95 0.35 -2.53 -5.30
CA ALA A 95 0.98 -2.64 -6.61
C ALA A 95 -0.01 -2.32 -7.75
N GLY A 96 -1.27 -2.74 -7.64
CA GLY A 96 -2.32 -2.38 -8.61
C GLY A 96 -2.59 -0.87 -8.68
N VAL A 97 -2.70 -0.20 -7.53
CA VAL A 97 -2.88 1.26 -7.46
C VAL A 97 -1.63 2.00 -7.98
N HIS A 98 -0.44 1.49 -7.65
CA HIS A 98 0.83 2.06 -8.12
C HIS A 98 0.96 1.95 -9.64
N VAL A 99 0.52 0.84 -10.27
CA VAL A 99 0.46 0.76 -11.73
C VAL A 99 -0.38 1.90 -12.30
N ALA A 100 -1.60 2.12 -11.79
CA ALA A 100 -2.45 3.21 -12.26
C ALA A 100 -1.82 4.62 -12.06
N MET A 101 -1.20 4.86 -10.90
CA MET A 101 -0.54 6.12 -10.57
C MET A 101 0.69 6.38 -11.46
N TYR A 102 1.59 5.40 -11.61
CA TYR A 102 2.78 5.57 -12.44
C TYR A 102 2.45 5.64 -13.93
N SER A 103 1.42 4.93 -14.41
CA SER A 103 0.91 5.13 -15.77
C SER A 103 0.43 6.56 -16.00
N TYR A 104 -0.24 7.17 -15.02
CA TYR A 104 -0.64 8.58 -15.08
C TYR A 104 0.57 9.53 -15.09
N TYR A 105 1.62 9.27 -14.30
CA TYR A 105 2.83 10.09 -14.28
C TYR A 105 3.66 9.96 -15.56
N LEU A 106 3.82 8.74 -16.08
CA LEU A 106 4.53 8.49 -17.33
C LEU A 106 3.83 9.18 -18.51
N SER A 107 2.53 9.03 -18.62
CA SER A 107 1.79 9.71 -19.69
C SER A 107 1.86 11.23 -19.57
N SER A 108 1.83 11.76 -18.34
CA SER A 108 2.02 13.20 -18.08
C SER A 108 3.44 13.69 -18.45
N SER A 109 4.48 12.87 -18.26
CA SER A 109 5.86 13.25 -18.59
C SER A 109 6.17 13.21 -20.09
N VAL A 110 5.46 12.37 -20.85
CA VAL A 110 5.51 12.32 -22.33
C VAL A 110 4.73 13.48 -22.99
N GLY A 111 4.20 14.41 -22.18
CA GLY A 111 3.52 15.62 -22.66
C GLY A 111 2.01 15.47 -22.85
N TRP A 112 1.42 14.32 -22.48
CA TRP A 112 -0.03 14.16 -22.49
C TRP A 112 -0.67 15.01 -21.39
N ARG A 113 -1.50 15.98 -21.78
CA ARG A 113 -2.19 16.87 -20.84
C ARG A 113 -3.47 16.22 -20.34
N TRP A 114 -3.38 15.52 -19.22
CA TRP A 114 -4.56 14.98 -18.54
C TRP A 114 -5.35 16.09 -17.85
N GLY A 115 -6.68 16.09 -18.06
CA GLY A 115 -7.57 17.00 -17.36
C GLY A 115 -7.62 16.74 -15.84
N ARG A 116 -8.05 17.75 -15.07
CA ARG A 116 -8.17 17.71 -13.59
C ARG A 116 -8.96 16.50 -13.04
N ARG A 117 -9.89 15.95 -13.83
CA ARG A 117 -10.70 14.77 -13.47
C ARG A 117 -9.86 13.50 -13.28
N TRP A 118 -8.82 13.31 -14.10
CA TRP A 118 -7.95 12.13 -14.01
C TRP A 118 -7.06 12.17 -12.78
N LYS A 119 -6.49 13.33 -12.48
CA LYS A 119 -5.75 13.55 -11.22
C LYS A 119 -6.64 13.23 -10.01
N ARG A 120 -7.90 13.71 -10.01
CA ARG A 120 -8.87 13.42 -8.94
C ARG A 120 -9.22 11.94 -8.85
N ALA A 121 -9.36 11.25 -9.99
CA ALA A 121 -9.63 9.82 -10.03
C ALA A 121 -8.48 8.99 -9.41
N VAL A 122 -7.23 9.31 -9.72
CA VAL A 122 -6.06 8.64 -9.13
C VAL A 122 -6.02 8.84 -7.61
N THR A 123 -6.27 10.07 -7.12
CA THR A 123 -6.33 10.32 -5.67
C THR A 123 -7.49 9.57 -5.01
N ARG A 124 -8.66 9.50 -5.63
CA ARG A 124 -9.79 8.71 -5.10
C ARG A 124 -9.48 7.23 -5.04
N LEU A 125 -8.76 6.69 -6.02
CA LEU A 125 -8.31 5.30 -6.02
C LEU A 125 -7.35 5.02 -4.86
N GLN A 126 -6.42 5.93 -4.56
CA GLN A 126 -5.54 5.82 -3.40
C GLN A 126 -6.31 5.84 -2.07
N ILE A 127 -7.32 6.71 -1.93
CA ILE A 127 -8.18 6.74 -0.73
C ILE A 127 -8.97 5.43 -0.61
N ALA A 128 -9.53 4.93 -1.71
CA ALA A 128 -10.26 3.67 -1.74
C ALA A 128 -9.37 2.48 -1.32
N GLN A 129 -8.09 2.48 -1.66
CA GLN A 129 -7.11 1.48 -1.22
C GLN A 129 -7.01 1.44 0.32
N PHE A 130 -6.91 2.60 0.97
CA PHE A 130 -6.84 2.66 2.44
C PHE A 130 -8.13 2.16 3.08
N VAL A 131 -9.29 2.58 2.57
CA VAL A 131 -10.59 2.10 3.07
C VAL A 131 -10.71 0.58 2.92
N PHE A 132 -10.32 0.04 1.77
CA PHE A 132 -10.28 -1.40 1.55
C PHE A 132 -9.34 -2.11 2.54
N SER A 133 -8.16 -1.54 2.83
CA SER A 133 -7.22 -2.10 3.80
C SER A 133 -7.81 -2.19 5.21
N PHE A 134 -8.61 -1.20 5.64
CA PHE A 134 -9.32 -1.27 6.93
C PHE A 134 -10.41 -2.33 6.94
N LEU A 135 -11.17 -2.50 5.86
CA LEU A 135 -12.19 -3.53 5.74
C LEU A 135 -11.58 -4.94 5.85
N VAL A 136 -10.48 -5.18 5.12
CA VAL A 136 -9.74 -6.44 5.18
C VAL A 136 -9.14 -6.67 6.57
N SER A 137 -8.68 -5.61 7.25
CA SER A 137 -8.20 -5.68 8.63
C SER A 137 -9.29 -6.12 9.61
N GLY A 138 -10.54 -5.71 9.41
CA GLY A 138 -11.68 -6.22 10.17
C GLY A 138 -11.88 -7.73 9.99
N GLY A 139 -11.75 -8.21 8.76
CA GLY A 139 -11.79 -9.65 8.45
C GLY A 139 -10.64 -10.43 9.10
N PHE A 140 -9.42 -9.89 9.08
CA PHE A 140 -8.27 -10.46 9.81
C PHE A 140 -8.56 -10.60 11.30
N LEU A 141 -9.03 -9.53 11.95
CA LEU A 141 -9.35 -9.57 13.38
C LEU A 141 -10.43 -10.59 13.71
N TRP A 142 -11.48 -10.65 12.89
CA TRP A 142 -12.54 -11.64 13.05
C TRP A 142 -11.98 -13.06 13.05
N VAL A 143 -11.18 -13.41 12.04
CA VAL A 143 -10.57 -14.75 11.94
C VAL A 143 -9.53 -14.97 13.04
N HIS A 144 -8.78 -13.94 13.43
CA HIS A 144 -7.80 -14.03 14.51
C HIS A 144 -8.42 -14.45 15.84
N PHE A 145 -9.52 -13.80 16.24
CA PHE A 145 -10.18 -14.08 17.52
C PHE A 145 -11.08 -15.31 17.48
N THR A 146 -11.55 -15.73 16.31
CA THR A 146 -12.42 -16.93 16.17
C THR A 146 -11.66 -18.20 15.80
N GLY A 147 -10.48 -18.08 15.18
CA GLY A 147 -9.77 -19.17 14.50
C GLY A 147 -8.45 -19.63 15.13
N GLY A 148 -8.25 -19.38 16.44
CA GLY A 148 -7.06 -19.84 17.16
C GLY A 148 -5.80 -18.99 16.98
N GLY A 149 -5.94 -17.79 16.39
CA GLY A 149 -4.84 -16.84 16.19
C GLY A 149 -4.24 -16.88 14.78
N CYS A 150 -3.63 -15.76 14.39
CA CYS A 150 -3.05 -15.54 13.06
C CYS A 150 -1.60 -15.09 13.22
N GLN A 151 -0.77 -15.41 12.24
CA GLN A 151 0.63 -14.97 12.25
C GLN A 151 0.75 -13.46 12.02
N GLY A 152 1.67 -12.83 12.76
CA GLY A 152 2.10 -11.46 12.53
C GLY A 152 1.16 -10.37 13.06
N VAL A 153 0.42 -10.63 14.15
CA VAL A 153 -0.43 -9.63 14.84
C VAL A 153 0.36 -8.38 15.24
N ASN A 154 1.58 -8.55 15.75
CA ASN A 154 2.41 -7.41 16.16
C ASN A 154 2.73 -6.49 14.97
N GLY A 155 3.04 -7.08 13.80
CA GLY A 155 3.24 -6.31 12.57
C GLY A 155 1.95 -5.69 12.05
N TRP A 156 0.80 -6.34 12.25
CA TRP A 156 -0.52 -5.79 11.94
C TRP A 156 -0.86 -4.57 12.80
N VAL A 157 -0.55 -4.57 14.10
CA VAL A 157 -0.80 -3.39 14.98
C VAL A 157 -0.05 -2.17 14.48
N PHE A 158 1.23 -2.33 14.13
CA PHE A 158 2.02 -1.25 13.54
C PHE A 158 1.40 -0.73 12.24
N ASN A 159 0.98 -1.65 11.36
CA ASN A 159 0.31 -1.33 10.09
C ASN A 159 -1.00 -0.56 10.29
N ALA A 160 -1.83 -0.98 11.25
CA ALA A 160 -3.11 -0.32 11.56
C ALA A 160 -2.90 1.13 12.03
N VAL A 161 -1.95 1.36 12.93
CA VAL A 161 -1.60 2.71 13.42
C VAL A 161 -1.07 3.58 12.28
N PHE A 162 -0.18 3.04 11.45
CA PHE A 162 0.40 3.77 10.33
C PHE A 162 -0.62 4.09 9.23
N ASN A 163 -1.49 3.16 8.85
CA ASN A 163 -2.53 3.43 7.87
C ASN A 163 -3.54 4.46 8.39
N ALA A 164 -3.83 4.46 9.70
CA ALA A 164 -4.71 5.46 10.30
C ALA A 164 -4.10 6.87 10.24
N SER A 165 -2.80 7.00 10.54
CA SER A 165 -2.10 8.28 10.42
C SER A 165 -2.06 8.76 8.96
N LEU A 166 -1.76 7.88 7.99
CA LEU A 166 -1.76 8.22 6.57
C LEU A 166 -3.14 8.64 6.08
N LEU A 167 -4.20 7.91 6.44
CA LEU A 167 -5.55 8.24 6.05
C LEU A 167 -5.93 9.65 6.53
N PHE A 168 -5.59 9.99 7.77
CA PHE A 168 -5.78 11.33 8.31
C PHE A 168 -5.04 12.40 7.48
N LEU A 169 -3.76 12.19 7.16
CA LEU A 169 -3.00 13.12 6.32
C LEU A 169 -3.56 13.25 4.89
N PHE A 170 -4.05 12.14 4.30
CA PHE A 170 -4.65 12.17 2.96
C PHE A 170 -5.97 12.95 2.96
N PHE A 171 -6.80 12.81 4.01
CA PHE A 171 -8.00 13.62 4.18
C PHE A 171 -7.69 15.11 4.35
N ASP A 172 -6.67 15.43 5.15
CA ASP A 172 -6.21 16.82 5.32
C ASP A 172 -5.73 17.42 3.98
N PHE A 173 -4.86 16.71 3.26
CA PHE A 173 -4.40 17.13 1.93
C PHE A 173 -5.55 17.28 0.92
N HIS A 174 -6.49 16.33 0.87
CA HIS A 174 -7.63 16.40 -0.03
C HIS A 174 -8.52 17.61 0.30
N SER A 175 -8.77 17.85 1.59
CA SER A 175 -9.58 18.99 2.05
C SER A 175 -8.90 20.33 1.76
N ALA A 176 -7.59 20.44 1.97
CA ALA A 176 -6.81 21.63 1.64
C ALA A 176 -6.73 21.88 0.11
N ALA A 177 -6.57 20.82 -0.69
CA ALA A 177 -6.40 20.93 -2.14
C ALA A 177 -7.72 21.07 -2.92
N TYR A 178 -8.83 20.54 -2.39
CA TYR A 178 -10.11 20.44 -3.11
C TYR A 178 -11.33 20.96 -2.32
N GLY A 179 -11.21 21.19 -1.01
CA GLY A 179 -12.32 21.68 -0.17
C GLY A 179 -12.73 23.13 -0.44
N LYS A 180 -11.98 23.86 -1.27
CA LYS A 180 -12.34 25.21 -1.75
C LYS A 180 -12.89 25.21 -3.19
N GLU A 181 -13.37 24.08 -3.70
CA GLU A 181 -14.24 24.11 -4.88
C GLU A 181 -15.61 24.61 -4.40
N LYS A 182 -15.80 25.95 -4.41
CA LYS A 182 -17.13 26.56 -4.30
C LYS A 182 -18.05 25.79 -5.25
N ALA A 183 -19.16 25.29 -4.70
CA ALA A 183 -20.23 24.72 -5.49
C ALA A 183 -20.55 25.67 -6.66
N PRO A 184 -20.71 25.14 -7.90
CA PRO A 184 -21.26 25.94 -8.98
C PRO A 184 -22.67 26.43 -8.63
#